data_AF-A0A197JTU7-F1
#
_entry.id   AF-A0A197JTU7-F1
#
_cell.length_a   1.000
_cell.length_b   1.000
_cell.length_c   1.000
_cell.angle_alpha   90.00
_cell.angle_beta   90.00
_cell.angle_gamma   90.00
#
_symmetry.space_group_name_H-M   'P 1'
#
loop_
_entity.id
_entity.type
_entity.pdbx_description
1 polymer ?
#
loop_
_entity_poly.entity_id
_entity_poly.type
_entity_poly.pdbx_seq_one_letter_code
_entity_poly.pdbx_strand_id
1 'polypeptide(L)'
;MSNSAVAKWLEEIAAAKAKAQDKEQQQPQQQQQQEQSSTSIDGPQPRPQPRPQQGTTATSAAQYGIITSYNLRTRKKQLRLVLPPEPRKPGPGECCGNDCEPCVNTIYWEDLAVHREKCRKLKVQFEDACRALEETEDTGREDGSRSVDVRKIEEGTVEEKEDDDDDVGGQGLSIRSYRPFKVLEKRYLSDNTLLVFCDLPYYPKKKKDDPSTTMFHLLIRFQQADGQYLTKAFTPVDMSRLHTAASGSARRGENLERDVGQGLEDRMAFLVKLYPSPHATSDMFRALEVYTEHSGVDGKKGVLFLRGPIQTGRDRQQNQQQQQQQQKQQQQQQDDSLATAGSGTRRHKKRIVMIAAGSGITPMYQVLRALHSQQHHQESPSSGEVREGREREEREERDEQFWEADEVDLVYCNRTTDDIWLRQELQSFRLSCTEDPRQEDGGERDQKREEEISDMTAELSLSLVRRTTVRVQHVLSSTSSLVNHVPKQEGDHQFHVGRITLDLLRNTLQPSQASHDRQEDNREQLQILVCGPPLFNKDISAMLASLEYHDSEFCEIHILE
;
A
#
# COMPACT_ATOMS: atom_id res chain seq x y z
N MET A 1 -20.99 36.62 -17.88
CA MET A 1 -19.73 37.25 -18.34
C MET A 1 -20.01 37.97 -19.64
N SER A 2 -19.52 39.19 -19.84
CA SER A 2 -19.76 39.94 -21.08
C SER A 2 -19.03 39.27 -22.25
N ASN A 3 -19.60 39.33 -23.46
CA ASN A 3 -19.00 38.78 -24.69
C ASN A 3 -17.57 39.31 -24.95
N SER A 4 -17.22 40.47 -24.38
CA SER A 4 -15.88 41.05 -24.45
C SER A 4 -14.83 40.27 -23.64
N ALA A 5 -15.19 39.69 -22.49
CA ALA A 5 -14.25 38.94 -21.67
C ALA A 5 -13.89 37.58 -22.31
N VAL A 6 -14.86 36.95 -22.98
CA VAL A 6 -14.65 35.69 -23.70
C VAL A 6 -13.76 35.90 -24.93
N ALA A 7 -13.95 37.00 -25.67
CA ALA A 7 -13.12 37.34 -26.82
C ALA A 7 -11.65 37.55 -26.43
N LYS A 8 -11.40 38.29 -25.33
CA LYS A 8 -10.04 38.54 -24.84
C LYS A 8 -9.34 37.27 -24.36
N TRP A 9 -10.07 36.38 -23.70
CA TRP A 9 -9.56 35.08 -23.27
C TRP A 9 -9.21 34.16 -24.45
N LEU A 10 -10.01 34.18 -25.52
CA LEU A 10 -9.71 33.41 -26.74
C LEU A 10 -8.48 33.94 -27.49
N GLU A 11 -8.25 35.25 -27.51
CA GLU A 11 -7.02 35.85 -28.05
C GLU A 11 -5.77 35.43 -27.25
N GLU A 12 -5.86 35.40 -25.92
CA GLU A 12 -4.76 34.97 -25.05
C GLU A 12 -4.39 33.49 -25.27
N ILE A 13 -5.38 32.63 -25.49
CA ILE A 13 -5.16 31.21 -25.83
C ILE A 13 -4.51 31.07 -27.22
N ALA A 14 -4.96 31.85 -28.21
CA ALA A 14 -4.39 31.82 -29.55
C ALA A 14 -2.91 32.29 -29.55
N ALA A 15 -2.60 33.35 -28.79
CA ALA A 15 -1.24 33.84 -28.63
C ALA A 15 -0.33 32.84 -27.90
N ALA A 16 -0.85 32.10 -26.90
CA ALA A 16 -0.11 31.06 -26.21
C ALA A 16 0.21 29.87 -27.13
N LYS A 17 -0.74 29.45 -27.98
CA LYS A 17 -0.53 28.38 -28.97
C LYS A 17 0.52 28.74 -30.02
N ALA A 18 0.51 29.99 -30.52
CA ALA A 18 1.51 30.45 -31.47
C ALA A 18 2.94 30.40 -30.88
N LYS A 19 3.11 30.84 -29.62
CA LYS A 19 4.41 30.77 -28.92
C LYS A 19 4.91 29.35 -28.69
N ALA A 20 4.00 28.38 -28.52
CA ALA A 20 4.36 26.98 -28.35
C ALA A 20 4.89 26.38 -29.66
N GLN A 21 4.24 26.68 -30.80
CA GLN A 21 4.67 26.18 -32.11
C GLN A 21 6.04 26.73 -32.55
N ASP A 22 6.32 28.01 -32.27
CA ASP A 22 7.64 28.59 -32.56
C ASP A 22 8.77 27.93 -31.76
N LYS A 23 8.47 27.44 -30.56
CA LYS A 23 9.45 26.77 -29.69
C LYS A 23 9.76 25.35 -30.16
N GLU A 24 8.79 24.69 -30.78
CA GLU A 24 8.91 23.33 -31.33
C GLU A 24 9.72 23.31 -32.64
N GLN A 25 9.64 24.38 -33.45
CA GLN A 25 10.43 24.50 -34.68
C GLN A 25 11.91 24.82 -34.47
N GLN A 26 12.32 25.30 -33.28
CA GLN A 26 13.73 25.64 -32.99
C GLN A 26 14.57 24.48 -32.42
N GLN A 27 13.96 23.34 -32.10
CA GLN A 27 14.66 22.19 -31.51
C GLN A 27 15.56 21.35 -32.44
N PRO A 28 15.39 21.28 -33.78
CA PRO A 28 16.19 20.35 -34.59
C PRO A 28 17.66 20.76 -34.85
N GLN A 29 18.08 22.00 -34.59
CA GLN A 29 19.42 22.46 -34.98
C GLN A 29 20.53 22.25 -33.96
N GLN A 30 20.24 21.88 -32.70
CA GLN A 30 21.29 21.64 -31.69
C GLN A 30 21.77 20.18 -31.60
N GLN A 31 21.09 19.22 -32.22
CA GLN A 31 21.50 17.80 -32.16
C GLN A 31 22.49 17.35 -33.24
N GLN A 32 22.74 18.14 -34.29
CA GLN A 32 23.67 17.73 -35.37
C GLN A 32 25.13 18.20 -35.18
N GLN A 33 25.48 18.94 -34.13
CA GLN A 33 26.87 19.36 -33.88
C GLN A 33 27.63 18.49 -32.86
N GLN A 34 27.01 17.46 -32.28
CA GLN A 34 27.67 16.59 -31.28
C GLN A 34 28.22 15.26 -31.82
N GLU A 35 27.99 14.89 -33.09
CA GLU A 35 28.42 13.58 -33.61
C GLU A 35 29.68 13.59 -34.51
N GLN A 36 30.38 14.72 -34.64
CA GLN A 36 31.62 14.80 -35.45
C GLN A 36 32.83 15.31 -34.65
N SER A 37 33.25 14.57 -33.62
CA SER A 37 34.63 14.68 -33.12
C SER A 37 35.05 13.45 -32.30
N SER A 38 35.44 12.37 -32.98
CA SER A 38 36.27 11.34 -32.35
C SER A 38 37.24 10.71 -33.35
N THR A 39 38.44 11.29 -33.44
CA THR A 39 39.63 10.60 -33.97
C THR A 39 40.82 10.88 -33.07
N SER A 40 41.37 9.79 -32.54
CA SER A 40 42.72 9.53 -32.01
C SER A 40 43.61 10.70 -31.59
N ILE A 41 43.94 10.75 -30.29
CA ILE A 41 45.24 11.23 -29.79
C ILE A 41 45.68 10.35 -28.61
N ASP A 42 46.83 9.69 -28.78
CA ASP A 42 47.66 9.11 -27.72
C ASP A 42 48.24 10.23 -26.83
N GLY A 43 48.14 10.09 -25.51
CA GLY A 43 48.72 11.03 -24.54
C GLY A 43 48.74 10.52 -23.10
N PRO A 44 49.67 11.00 -22.26
CA PRO A 44 50.40 10.19 -21.27
C PRO A 44 49.77 10.08 -19.87
N GLN A 45 50.27 9.11 -19.10
CA GLN A 45 49.87 8.71 -17.74
C GLN A 45 49.61 9.86 -16.75
N PRO A 46 48.57 9.75 -15.89
CA PRO A 46 48.32 10.72 -14.82
C PRO A 46 49.15 10.42 -13.56
N ARG A 47 49.65 11.49 -12.93
CA ARG A 47 50.24 11.47 -11.59
C ARG A 47 49.19 11.12 -10.52
N PRO A 48 49.59 10.45 -9.42
CA PRO A 48 48.70 10.11 -8.33
C PRO A 48 48.28 11.37 -7.56
N GLN A 49 46.97 11.57 -7.38
CA GLN A 49 46.41 12.60 -6.50
C GLN A 49 46.42 12.12 -5.03
N PRO A 50 46.54 13.04 -4.05
CA PRO A 50 46.50 12.69 -2.63
C PRO A 50 45.09 12.28 -2.20
N ARG A 51 45.00 11.18 -1.43
CA ARG A 51 43.76 10.73 -0.78
C ARG A 51 43.17 11.84 0.12
N PRO A 52 41.87 12.13 0.03
CA PRO A 52 41.18 12.88 1.07
C PRO A 52 41.15 12.03 2.33
N GLN A 53 41.68 12.58 3.43
CA GLN A 53 41.55 11.99 4.75
C GLN A 53 40.07 12.08 5.16
N GLN A 54 39.42 10.92 5.26
CA GLN A 54 38.07 10.79 5.79
C GLN A 54 38.14 10.96 7.31
N GLY A 55 37.85 12.16 7.79
CA GLY A 55 37.59 12.42 9.21
C GLY A 55 36.22 11.85 9.58
N THR A 56 36.19 10.95 10.56
CA THR A 56 34.97 10.49 11.22
C THR A 56 34.37 11.63 12.04
N THR A 57 33.51 12.44 11.42
CA THR A 57 32.64 13.37 12.15
C THR A 57 31.40 12.60 12.60
N ALA A 58 31.32 12.31 13.90
CA ALA A 58 30.05 11.95 14.53
C ALA A 58 29.05 13.07 14.23
N THR A 59 27.92 12.72 13.62
CA THR A 59 26.83 13.65 13.29
C THR A 59 26.18 14.11 14.59
N SER A 60 26.79 15.10 15.25
CA SER A 60 26.18 15.87 16.32
C SER A 60 24.83 16.38 15.79
N ALA A 61 23.73 16.02 16.44
CA ALA A 61 22.41 16.50 16.08
C ALA A 61 22.47 18.03 15.96
N ALA A 62 22.19 18.56 14.76
CA ALA A 62 22.33 19.98 14.50
C ALA A 62 21.37 20.74 15.42
N GLN A 63 21.92 21.44 16.42
CA GLN A 63 21.15 22.27 17.33
C GLN A 63 20.59 23.47 16.54
N TYR A 64 19.26 23.52 16.38
CA TYR A 64 18.51 24.69 15.93
C TYR A 64 17.79 25.30 17.14
N GLY A 65 17.54 26.62 17.11
CA GLY A 65 16.95 27.36 18.22
C GLY A 65 17.57 28.74 18.41
N ILE A 66 17.31 29.35 19.57
CA ILE A 66 17.94 30.61 19.99
C ILE A 66 19.21 30.25 20.76
N ILE A 67 20.37 30.55 20.19
CA ILE A 67 21.66 30.27 20.79
C ILE A 67 22.19 31.54 21.44
N THR A 68 22.47 31.48 22.73
CA THR A 68 23.19 32.54 23.42
C THR A 68 24.68 32.45 23.08
N SER A 69 25.23 33.54 22.56
CA SER A 69 26.66 33.66 22.27
C SER A 69 27.24 34.83 23.04
N TYR A 70 28.50 34.74 23.44
CA TYR A 70 29.16 35.82 24.17
C TYR A 70 30.17 36.52 23.26
N ASN A 71 29.98 37.82 23.02
CA ASN A 71 30.94 38.58 22.25
C ASN A 71 32.12 38.93 23.16
N LEU A 72 33.24 38.21 23.00
CA LEU A 72 34.44 38.36 23.82
C LEU A 72 35.03 39.79 23.79
N ARG A 73 34.80 40.54 22.71
CA ARG A 73 35.35 41.89 22.54
C ARG A 73 34.54 42.94 23.30
N THR A 74 33.22 42.83 23.27
CA THR A 74 32.33 43.80 23.94
C THR A 74 31.91 43.35 25.34
N ARG A 75 32.19 42.10 25.70
CA ARG A 75 31.67 41.43 26.91
C ARG A 75 30.14 41.51 27.00
N LYS A 76 29.45 41.58 25.87
CA LYS A 76 27.98 41.58 25.79
C LYS A 76 27.48 40.22 25.33
N LYS A 77 26.37 39.77 25.93
CA LYS A 77 25.61 38.61 25.44
C LYS A 77 24.95 39.00 24.11
N GLN A 78 24.99 38.10 23.14
CA GLN A 78 24.34 38.23 21.84
C GLN A 78 23.53 36.98 21.55
N LEU A 79 22.25 37.14 21.29
CA LEU A 79 21.42 36.04 20.80
C LEU A 79 21.66 35.84 19.31
N ARG A 80 21.66 34.58 18.88
CA ARG A 80 21.66 34.18 17.47
C ARG A 80 20.51 33.22 17.22
N LEU A 81 19.71 33.51 16.20
CA LEU A 81 18.67 32.61 15.74
C LEU A 81 19.25 31.62 14.72
N VAL A 82 19.18 30.33 15.03
CA VAL A 82 19.50 29.24 14.09
C VAL A 82 18.21 28.52 13.73
N LEU A 83 17.77 28.67 12.48
CA LEU A 83 16.55 28.02 11.99
C LEU A 83 16.80 26.54 11.65
N PRO A 84 15.78 25.66 11.80
CA PRO A 84 15.87 24.29 11.33
C PRO A 84 16.11 24.26 9.80
N PRO A 85 16.81 23.25 9.28
CA PRO A 85 17.00 23.10 7.83
C PRO A 85 15.65 22.92 7.12
N GLU A 86 15.53 23.52 5.93
CA GLU A 86 14.34 23.36 5.10
C GLU A 86 14.18 21.89 4.65
N PRO A 87 12.95 21.34 4.60
CA PRO A 87 12.71 20.01 4.06
C PRO A 87 13.29 19.88 2.65
N ARG A 88 13.84 18.72 2.31
CA ARG A 88 14.39 18.49 0.98
C ARG A 88 13.26 18.33 -0.03
N LYS A 89 13.22 19.20 -1.03
CA LYS A 89 12.30 19.06 -2.16
C LYS A 89 12.55 17.73 -2.89
N PRO A 90 11.51 16.91 -3.14
CA PRO A 90 11.68 15.68 -3.87
C PRO A 90 12.18 15.94 -5.30
N GLY A 91 13.04 15.04 -5.77
CA GLY A 91 13.50 15.07 -7.15
C GLY A 91 12.38 14.74 -8.15
N PRO A 92 12.50 15.15 -9.43
CA PRO A 92 11.48 14.87 -10.44
C PRO A 92 11.19 13.37 -10.68
N GLY A 93 12.10 12.47 -10.27
CA GLY A 93 11.91 11.02 -10.33
C GLY A 93 11.49 10.36 -9.01
N GLU A 94 11.26 11.12 -7.93
CA GLU A 94 10.87 10.55 -6.64
C GLU A 94 9.35 10.46 -6.45
N CYS A 95 8.53 11.21 -7.21
CA CYS A 95 7.09 10.97 -7.26
C CYS A 95 6.80 9.87 -8.28
N CYS A 96 5.86 9.00 -7.93
CA CYS A 96 5.39 7.89 -8.76
C CYS A 96 4.83 8.35 -10.12
N GLY A 97 4.43 9.63 -10.26
CA GLY A 97 3.80 10.19 -11.46
C GLY A 97 2.33 9.82 -11.65
N ASN A 98 1.79 8.95 -10.79
CA ASN A 98 0.47 8.31 -10.95
C ASN A 98 -0.57 8.83 -9.94
N ASP A 99 -0.58 10.13 -9.63
CA ASP A 99 -1.53 10.72 -8.66
C ASP A 99 -1.62 9.95 -7.31
N CYS A 100 -0.51 9.35 -6.86
CA CYS A 100 -0.46 8.69 -5.55
C CYS A 100 -0.75 9.73 -4.44
N GLU A 101 -1.57 9.41 -3.44
CA GLU A 101 -1.82 10.30 -2.30
C GLU A 101 -1.59 9.57 -0.96
N PRO A 102 -0.73 10.09 -0.08
CA PRO A 102 0.04 11.32 -0.28
C PRO A 102 1.26 11.08 -1.21
N CYS A 103 1.33 11.76 -2.38
CA CYS A 103 2.53 11.75 -3.23
C CYS A 103 3.65 12.38 -2.40
N VAL A 104 4.89 12.03 -2.72
CA VAL A 104 6.07 12.63 -2.10
C VAL A 104 6.04 14.17 -2.13
N ASN A 105 5.42 14.77 -3.15
CA ASN A 105 5.19 16.21 -3.22
C ASN A 105 4.21 16.69 -2.15
N THR A 106 3.08 16.00 -1.93
CA THR A 106 2.10 16.33 -0.90
C THR A 106 2.77 16.35 0.48
N ILE A 107 3.51 15.30 0.81
CA ILE A 107 4.25 15.22 2.08
C ILE A 107 5.27 16.34 2.19
N TYR A 108 6.02 16.61 1.11
CA TYR A 108 6.97 17.74 1.11
C TYR A 108 6.29 19.07 1.38
N TRP A 109 5.11 19.33 0.81
CA TRP A 109 4.38 20.58 1.05
C TRP A 109 3.82 20.67 2.46
N GLU A 110 3.34 19.56 3.02
CA GLU A 110 2.93 19.46 4.43
C GLU A 110 4.12 19.74 5.36
N ASP A 111 5.25 19.05 5.15
CA ASP A 111 6.48 19.25 5.92
C ASP A 111 7.01 20.68 5.79
N LEU A 112 6.92 21.27 4.59
CA LEU A 112 7.31 22.66 4.35
C LEU A 112 6.38 23.65 5.07
N ALA A 113 5.09 23.35 5.17
CA ALA A 113 4.15 24.17 5.94
C ALA A 113 4.47 24.11 7.44
N VAL A 114 4.72 22.90 7.99
CA VAL A 114 5.15 22.70 9.38
C VAL A 114 6.48 23.41 9.65
N HIS A 115 7.45 23.29 8.74
CA HIS A 115 8.75 23.97 8.84
C HIS A 115 8.61 25.49 8.87
N ARG A 116 7.79 26.07 7.98
CA ARG A 116 7.53 27.51 7.94
C ARG A 116 6.89 27.99 9.24
N GLU A 117 5.95 27.25 9.79
CA GLU A 117 5.32 27.57 11.07
C GLU A 117 6.33 27.49 12.23
N LYS A 118 7.19 26.46 12.26
CA LYS A 118 8.27 26.34 13.26
C LYS A 118 9.27 27.49 13.17
N CYS A 119 9.68 27.87 11.95
CA CYS A 119 10.54 29.03 11.73
C CYS A 119 9.86 30.34 12.15
N ARG A 120 8.56 30.49 11.92
CA ARG A 120 7.77 31.66 12.35
C ARG A 120 7.75 31.77 13.88
N LYS A 121 7.45 30.68 14.58
CA LYS A 121 7.46 30.63 16.06
C LYS A 121 8.83 31.01 16.64
N LEU A 122 9.92 30.43 16.10
CA LEU A 122 11.28 30.72 16.54
C LEU A 122 11.69 32.19 16.30
N LYS A 123 11.22 32.81 15.21
CA LYS A 123 11.46 34.24 14.95
C LYS A 123 10.77 35.14 15.98
N VAL A 124 9.50 34.86 16.29
CA VAL A 124 8.76 35.60 17.33
C VAL A 124 9.44 35.46 18.69
N GLN A 125 9.80 34.25 19.08
CA GLN A 125 10.53 34.00 20.34
C GLN A 125 11.88 34.72 20.37
N PHE A 126 12.58 34.79 19.23
CA PHE A 126 13.86 35.50 19.14
C PHE A 126 13.68 37.01 19.28
N GLU A 127 12.65 37.59 18.66
CA GLU A 127 12.32 39.02 18.80
C GLU A 127 11.94 39.37 20.24
N ASP A 128 11.13 38.53 20.89
CA ASP A 128 10.76 38.69 22.30
C ASP A 128 11.99 38.57 23.22
N ALA A 129 12.88 37.62 22.96
CA ALA A 129 14.12 37.45 23.72
C ALA A 129 15.11 38.62 23.51
N CYS A 130 15.17 39.20 22.30
CA CYS A 130 15.96 40.41 22.04
C CYS A 130 15.39 41.60 22.82
N ARG A 131 14.07 41.80 22.81
CA ARG A 131 13.42 42.88 23.56
C ARG A 131 13.66 42.77 25.07
N ALA A 132 13.53 41.56 25.61
CA ALA A 132 13.80 41.31 27.03
C ALA A 132 15.25 41.62 27.42
N LEU A 133 16.23 41.36 26.54
CA LEU A 133 17.63 41.72 26.79
C LEU A 133 17.84 43.24 26.82
N GLU A 134 17.22 43.98 25.89
CA GLU A 134 17.31 45.44 25.84
C GLU A 134 16.74 46.09 27.11
N GLU A 135 15.59 45.62 27.60
CA GLU A 135 14.98 46.11 28.84
C GLU A 135 15.87 45.91 30.08
N THR A 136 16.69 44.85 30.10
CA THR A 136 17.64 44.63 31.20
C THR A 136 18.87 45.55 31.15
N GLU A 137 19.28 46.05 29.97
CA GLU A 137 20.41 46.97 29.86
C GLU A 137 20.05 48.38 30.36
N ASP A 138 18.82 48.84 30.13
CA ASP A 138 18.41 50.22 30.44
C ASP A 138 18.15 50.49 31.92
N THR A 139 17.83 49.46 32.71
CA THR A 139 17.45 49.67 34.12
C THR A 139 18.63 49.98 35.04
N GLY A 140 19.88 49.79 34.61
CA GLY A 140 21.11 50.27 35.28
C GLY A 140 21.29 49.91 36.76
N ARG A 141 20.39 49.09 37.32
CA ARG A 141 20.27 48.81 38.74
C ARG A 141 20.87 47.43 38.97
N GLU A 142 22.10 47.42 39.47
CA GLU A 142 22.85 46.24 39.90
C GLU A 142 22.22 45.59 41.17
N ASP A 143 20.89 45.55 41.27
CA ASP A 143 20.20 44.78 42.32
C ASP A 143 20.33 43.29 41.96
N GLY A 144 21.46 42.72 42.38
CA GLY A 144 21.80 41.32 42.20
C GLY A 144 20.72 40.42 42.78
N SER A 145 20.02 39.69 41.91
CA SER A 145 19.42 38.34 42.16
C SER A 145 18.26 38.01 41.23
N ARG A 146 17.79 38.93 40.36
CA ARG A 146 16.77 38.59 39.36
C ARG A 146 17.42 38.22 38.03
N SER A 147 18.18 37.12 38.02
CA SER A 147 18.61 36.52 36.76
C SER A 147 17.36 36.09 36.01
N VAL A 148 17.05 36.76 34.90
CA VAL A 148 16.14 36.20 33.89
C VAL A 148 16.70 34.82 33.59
N ASP A 149 15.94 33.78 33.94
CA ASP A 149 16.38 32.41 33.83
C ASP A 149 16.39 32.03 32.36
N VAL A 150 17.46 32.43 31.65
CA VAL A 150 17.66 32.15 30.22
C VAL A 150 17.65 30.64 29.96
N ARG A 151 17.89 29.83 31.01
CA ARG A 151 17.70 28.38 30.95
C ARG A 151 16.26 27.99 30.66
N LYS A 152 15.23 28.77 31.05
CA LYS A 152 13.85 28.53 30.62
C LYS A 152 13.59 28.83 29.14
N ILE A 153 14.48 29.56 28.46
CA ILE A 153 14.42 29.81 27.02
C ILE A 153 15.23 28.73 26.27
N GLU A 154 16.34 28.27 26.84
CA GLU A 154 17.17 27.18 26.30
C GLU A 154 16.53 25.78 26.52
N GLU A 155 15.82 25.57 27.62
CA GLU A 155 14.95 24.40 27.91
C GLU A 155 13.52 24.60 27.40
N GLY A 156 13.24 25.79 26.87
CA GLY A 156 12.19 26.05 25.90
C GLY A 156 12.55 25.50 24.51
N THR A 157 13.36 24.43 24.41
CA THR A 157 12.89 23.30 23.60
C THR A 157 11.42 23.21 23.94
N VAL A 158 10.56 23.45 22.96
CA VAL A 158 9.18 23.00 23.06
C VAL A 158 9.37 21.57 23.58
N GLU A 159 9.10 21.32 24.87
CA GLU A 159 8.46 20.09 25.27
C GLU A 159 7.20 20.18 24.42
N GLU A 160 7.39 19.83 23.14
CA GLU A 160 6.55 18.92 22.47
C GLU A 160 6.43 17.92 23.64
N LYS A 161 5.28 17.95 24.34
CA LYS A 161 4.42 16.80 24.17
C LYS A 161 4.63 16.44 22.71
N GLU A 162 5.66 15.62 22.48
CA GLU A 162 5.62 14.60 21.49
C GLU A 162 4.21 14.13 21.76
N ASP A 163 3.26 14.66 20.97
CA ASP A 163 1.97 14.04 20.93
C ASP A 163 2.37 12.58 20.84
N ASP A 164 1.96 11.78 21.82
CA ASP A 164 2.36 10.39 22.02
C ASP A 164 1.98 9.51 20.80
N ASP A 165 1.90 10.09 19.60
CA ASP A 165 2.00 9.55 18.26
C ASP A 165 3.41 8.94 18.02
N ASP A 166 3.65 7.81 18.67
CA ASP A 166 4.24 6.58 18.12
C ASP A 166 5.67 6.57 17.47
N ASP A 167 6.36 7.68 17.18
CA ASP A 167 7.48 7.65 16.21
C ASP A 167 8.92 7.72 16.79
N VAL A 168 9.10 7.85 18.11
CA VAL A 168 10.46 8.02 18.70
C VAL A 168 11.15 6.68 19.04
N GLY A 169 10.41 5.56 19.05
CA GLY A 169 10.97 4.21 19.26
C GLY A 169 10.56 3.15 18.23
N GLY A 170 9.66 3.48 17.30
CA GLY A 170 9.03 2.51 16.41
C GLY A 170 9.97 2.05 15.28
N GLN A 171 10.49 0.83 15.37
CA GLN A 171 11.20 0.13 14.27
C GLN A 171 10.25 -0.30 13.12
N GLY A 172 9.11 0.38 12.96
CA GLY A 172 8.04 0.03 12.04
C GLY A 172 8.18 0.65 10.66
N LEU A 173 7.23 0.31 9.79
CA LEU A 173 7.07 0.96 8.49
C LEU A 173 6.69 2.43 8.69
N SER A 174 7.33 3.32 7.95
CA SER A 174 7.04 4.75 7.96
C SER A 174 6.53 5.19 6.58
N ILE A 175 5.44 5.96 6.57
CA ILE A 175 4.91 6.57 5.35
C ILE A 175 5.83 7.72 4.88
N ARG A 176 6.60 8.32 5.78
CA ARG A 176 7.44 9.50 5.51
C ARG A 176 8.87 9.15 5.13
N SER A 177 9.41 8.06 5.68
CA SER A 177 10.82 7.71 5.53
C SER A 177 11.04 6.28 5.07
N TYR A 178 12.12 6.08 4.32
CA TYR A 178 12.59 4.74 3.99
C TYR A 178 13.34 4.15 5.19
N ARG A 179 12.95 2.95 5.61
CA ARG A 179 13.59 2.20 6.69
C ARG A 179 14.28 0.95 6.13
N PRO A 180 15.46 0.57 6.64
CA PRO A 180 16.15 -0.64 6.20
C PRO A 180 15.52 -1.89 6.81
N PHE A 181 15.34 -2.92 6.00
CA PHE A 181 14.85 -4.24 6.38
C PHE A 181 15.78 -5.30 5.81
N LYS A 182 16.12 -6.31 6.63
CA LYS A 182 17.03 -7.39 6.29
C LYS A 182 16.31 -8.40 5.41
N VAL A 183 16.94 -8.78 4.31
CA VAL A 183 16.49 -9.88 3.45
C VAL A 183 16.85 -11.18 4.13
N LEU A 184 15.84 -11.90 4.63
CA LEU A 184 16.03 -13.15 5.36
C LEU A 184 16.17 -14.35 4.43
N GLU A 185 15.44 -14.37 3.32
CA GLU A 185 15.42 -15.50 2.41
C GLU A 185 15.07 -15.04 0.98
N LYS A 186 15.65 -15.74 -0.01
CA LYS A 186 15.29 -15.64 -1.42
C LYS A 186 14.97 -17.03 -1.95
N ARG A 187 13.82 -17.19 -2.58
CA ARG A 187 13.38 -18.46 -3.17
C ARG A 187 12.89 -18.25 -4.60
N TYR A 188 13.53 -18.89 -5.55
CA TYR A 188 13.07 -18.90 -6.93
C TYR A 188 11.91 -19.89 -7.04
N LEU A 189 10.71 -19.41 -7.38
CA LEU A 189 9.54 -20.25 -7.61
C LEU A 189 9.51 -20.76 -9.06
N SER A 190 10.08 -19.97 -9.98
CA SER A 190 10.31 -20.32 -11.38
C SER A 190 11.49 -19.49 -11.92
N ASP A 191 11.87 -19.70 -13.20
CA ASP A 191 12.94 -18.94 -13.86
C ASP A 191 12.67 -17.42 -13.90
N ASN A 192 11.40 -17.02 -13.83
CA ASN A 192 10.97 -15.63 -13.92
C ASN A 192 10.24 -15.13 -12.66
N THR A 193 10.23 -15.89 -11.57
CA THR A 193 9.50 -15.54 -10.35
C THR A 193 10.36 -15.78 -9.11
N LEU A 194 10.56 -14.72 -8.33
CA LEU A 194 11.34 -14.73 -7.10
C LEU A 194 10.45 -14.34 -5.92
N LEU A 195 10.47 -15.16 -4.88
CA LEU A 195 9.89 -14.84 -3.57
C LEU A 195 10.99 -14.34 -2.66
N VAL A 196 10.82 -13.15 -2.09
CA VAL A 196 11.79 -12.51 -1.20
C VAL A 196 11.16 -12.30 0.17
N PHE A 197 11.77 -12.85 1.21
CA PHE A 197 11.36 -12.63 2.60
C PHE A 197 12.23 -11.58 3.26
N CYS A 198 11.60 -10.64 3.95
CA CYS A 198 12.26 -9.63 4.76
C CYS A 198 11.83 -9.76 6.22
N ASP A 199 12.70 -9.34 7.14
CA ASP A 199 12.27 -9.11 8.51
C ASP A 199 11.28 -7.94 8.53
N LEU A 200 10.31 -8.00 9.44
CA LEU A 200 9.46 -6.85 9.76
C LEU A 200 9.29 -6.82 11.28
N PRO A 201 10.31 -6.35 12.02
CA PRO A 201 10.35 -6.48 13.48
C PRO A 201 9.22 -5.73 14.19
N TYR A 202 8.48 -4.87 13.49
CA TYR A 202 7.41 -4.06 14.07
C TYR A 202 6.26 -3.81 13.09
N TYR A 203 5.77 -4.85 12.40
CA TYR A 203 4.36 -4.81 11.96
C TYR A 203 3.52 -5.15 13.19
N PRO A 204 2.73 -4.22 13.75
CA PRO A 204 1.91 -4.54 14.92
C PRO A 204 1.03 -5.74 14.60
N LYS A 205 1.20 -6.84 15.35
CA LYS A 205 0.48 -8.11 15.13
C LYS A 205 -1.04 -7.91 15.03
N LYS A 206 -1.56 -6.96 15.82
CA LYS A 206 -2.98 -6.56 15.81
C LYS A 206 -3.48 -6.03 14.46
N LYS A 207 -2.58 -5.52 13.59
CA LYS A 207 -2.94 -5.00 12.27
C LYS A 207 -2.80 -6.02 11.13
N LYS A 208 -2.22 -7.20 11.37
CA LYS A 208 -1.98 -8.18 10.30
C LYS A 208 -3.27 -8.76 9.73
N ASP A 209 -4.28 -8.92 10.57
CA ASP A 209 -5.62 -9.40 10.20
C ASP A 209 -6.63 -8.25 10.13
N ASP A 210 -6.18 -7.00 10.31
CA ASP A 210 -7.05 -5.83 10.24
C ASP A 210 -7.39 -5.56 8.76
N PRO A 211 -8.67 -5.67 8.36
CA PRO A 211 -9.11 -5.44 6.98
C PRO A 211 -8.77 -4.03 6.49
N SER A 212 -8.56 -3.05 7.38
CA SER A 212 -8.09 -1.70 7.00
C SER A 212 -6.66 -1.70 6.42
N THR A 213 -5.90 -2.77 6.64
CA THR A 213 -4.58 -3.00 6.02
C THR A 213 -4.63 -3.82 4.74
N THR A 214 -5.80 -3.92 4.10
CA THR A 214 -5.86 -4.46 2.74
C THR A 214 -5.46 -3.41 1.72
N MET A 215 -5.01 -3.87 0.54
CA MET A 215 -4.68 -3.06 -0.62
C MET A 215 -3.62 -1.97 -0.40
N PHE A 216 -2.71 -2.13 0.57
CA PHE A 216 -1.54 -1.25 0.63
C PHE A 216 -0.36 -1.83 -0.14
N HIS A 217 0.44 -0.91 -0.67
CA HIS A 217 1.71 -1.19 -1.29
C HIS A 217 2.84 -0.63 -0.43
N LEU A 218 4.02 -1.21 -0.56
CA LEU A 218 5.26 -0.65 -0.02
C LEU A 218 6.13 -0.17 -1.18
N LEU A 219 6.72 0.99 -1.01
CA LEU A 219 7.75 1.47 -1.91
C LEU A 219 9.06 0.86 -1.47
N ILE A 220 9.67 0.09 -2.36
CA ILE A 220 11.02 -0.45 -2.17
C ILE A 220 11.99 0.42 -2.97
N ARG A 221 12.97 0.98 -2.26
CA ARG A 221 14.04 1.81 -2.84
C ARG A 221 15.35 1.04 -2.87
N PHE A 222 16.06 1.22 -3.98
CA PHE A 222 17.30 0.51 -4.26
C PHE A 222 18.32 1.48 -4.83
N GLN A 223 19.58 1.29 -4.48
CA GLN A 223 20.69 2.06 -5.03
C GLN A 223 21.31 1.31 -6.21
N GLN A 224 21.32 1.92 -7.39
CA GLN A 224 21.96 1.41 -8.60
C GLN A 224 23.47 1.63 -8.55
N ALA A 225 24.21 0.95 -9.43
CA ALA A 225 25.68 1.01 -9.48
C ALA A 225 26.23 2.42 -9.79
N ASP A 226 25.46 3.25 -10.48
CA ASP A 226 25.76 4.66 -10.78
C ASP A 226 25.44 5.62 -9.62
N GLY A 227 24.93 5.09 -8.50
CA GLY A 227 24.51 5.85 -7.33
C GLY A 227 23.10 6.42 -7.41
N GLN A 228 22.37 6.23 -8.51
CA GLN A 228 20.96 6.62 -8.61
C GLN A 228 20.07 5.70 -7.78
N TYR A 229 18.91 6.20 -7.37
CA TYR A 229 17.94 5.41 -6.63
C TYR A 229 16.76 5.03 -7.52
N LEU A 230 16.48 3.73 -7.61
CA LEU A 230 15.27 3.20 -8.23
C LEU A 230 14.24 2.92 -7.14
N THR A 231 13.01 3.40 -7.30
CA THR A 231 11.89 3.12 -6.39
C THR A 231 10.79 2.42 -7.14
N LYS A 232 10.23 1.35 -6.56
CA LYS A 232 9.12 0.58 -7.14
C LYS A 232 8.12 0.16 -6.05
N ALA A 233 6.84 0.15 -6.40
CA ALA A 233 5.79 -0.33 -5.51
C ALA A 233 5.69 -1.85 -5.55
N PHE A 234 5.52 -2.47 -4.38
CA PHE A 234 5.27 -3.89 -4.22
C PHE A 234 4.20 -4.11 -3.17
N THR A 235 3.21 -4.94 -3.49
CA THR A 235 2.25 -5.42 -2.50
C THR A 235 2.86 -6.60 -1.75
N PRO A 236 2.98 -6.54 -0.42
CA PRO A 236 3.44 -7.68 0.35
C PRO A 236 2.41 -8.80 0.28
N VAL A 237 2.89 -10.04 0.16
CA VAL A 237 2.08 -11.24 0.26
C VAL A 237 2.42 -11.93 1.56
N ASP A 238 1.40 -12.22 2.38
CA ASP A 238 1.61 -13.04 3.56
C ASP A 238 1.55 -14.52 3.14
N MET A 239 2.65 -15.21 3.40
CA MET A 239 2.91 -16.60 3.01
C MET A 239 2.95 -17.54 4.21
N SER A 240 2.56 -17.05 5.40
CA SER A 240 2.54 -17.85 6.64
C SER A 240 1.80 -19.18 6.52
N ARG A 241 0.76 -19.25 5.66
CA ARG A 241 -0.05 -20.46 5.44
C ARG A 241 0.53 -21.46 4.42
N LEU A 242 1.56 -21.11 3.66
CA LEU A 242 2.11 -22.03 2.64
C LEU A 242 2.84 -23.24 3.21
N HIS A 243 3.37 -23.13 4.42
CA HIS A 243 4.19 -24.20 4.99
C HIS A 243 3.40 -25.47 5.30
N THR A 244 2.07 -25.38 5.45
CA THR A 244 1.24 -26.53 5.82
C THR A 244 0.98 -27.49 4.66
N ALA A 245 1.02 -27.02 3.41
CA ALA A 245 0.67 -27.86 2.25
C ALA A 245 1.88 -28.63 1.67
N ALA A 246 3.09 -28.07 1.73
CA ALA A 246 4.28 -28.67 1.12
C ALA A 246 4.87 -29.84 1.93
N SER A 247 4.62 -29.89 3.25
CA SER A 247 5.13 -30.95 4.13
C SER A 247 4.38 -32.29 3.98
N GLY A 248 3.22 -32.32 3.33
CA GLY A 248 2.41 -33.53 3.17
C GLY A 248 2.94 -34.59 2.19
N SER A 249 3.98 -34.30 1.41
CA SER A 249 4.51 -35.21 0.37
C SER A 249 5.95 -35.68 0.61
N ALA A 250 6.62 -35.21 1.66
CA ALA A 250 7.97 -35.68 1.99
C ALA A 250 7.90 -37.00 2.77
N ARG A 251 8.31 -38.09 2.11
CA ARG A 251 8.44 -39.42 2.72
C ARG A 251 9.40 -39.39 3.92
N ARG A 252 8.83 -39.44 5.12
CA ARG A 252 9.32 -40.11 6.34
C ARG A 252 10.84 -40.33 6.40
N GLY A 253 11.57 -39.30 6.79
CA GLY A 253 12.99 -39.42 7.14
C GLY A 253 13.60 -38.06 7.45
N GLU A 254 14.03 -37.89 8.70
CA GLU A 254 14.88 -36.81 9.24
C GLU A 254 14.17 -35.63 9.94
N ASN A 255 14.53 -35.46 11.22
CA ASN A 255 13.93 -34.61 12.25
C ASN A 255 14.18 -33.09 12.08
N LEU A 256 13.95 -32.51 10.91
CA LEU A 256 14.23 -31.07 10.67
C LEU A 256 13.05 -30.12 10.95
N GLU A 257 11.91 -30.61 11.43
CA GLU A 257 10.65 -29.83 11.51
C GLU A 257 10.46 -29.04 12.82
N ARG A 258 11.29 -29.21 13.86
CA ARG A 258 10.97 -28.65 15.19
C ARG A 258 11.42 -27.21 15.47
N ASP A 259 12.37 -26.63 14.72
CA ASP A 259 12.89 -25.28 15.02
C ASP A 259 12.44 -24.17 14.06
N VAL A 260 11.64 -24.47 13.02
CA VAL A 260 11.24 -23.46 12.02
C VAL A 260 9.96 -22.69 12.42
N GLY A 261 9.20 -23.18 13.40
CA GLY A 261 7.85 -22.68 13.69
C GLY A 261 7.75 -21.31 14.39
N GLN A 262 8.74 -20.89 15.18
CA GLN A 262 8.59 -19.73 16.08
C GLN A 262 9.02 -18.37 15.49
N GLY A 263 9.43 -18.29 14.22
CA GLY A 263 10.01 -17.06 13.64
C GLY A 263 9.39 -16.55 12.35
N LEU A 264 8.23 -17.08 11.94
CA LEU A 264 7.57 -16.68 10.69
C LEU A 264 6.61 -15.49 10.84
N GLU A 265 6.17 -15.19 12.06
CA GLU A 265 5.16 -14.15 12.31
C GLU A 265 5.67 -12.74 11.96
N ASP A 266 6.96 -12.50 12.15
CA ASP A 266 7.61 -11.20 11.93
C ASP A 266 8.30 -11.11 10.56
N ARG A 267 7.74 -11.82 9.56
CA ARG A 267 8.26 -11.81 8.19
C ARG A 267 7.24 -11.27 7.21
N MET A 268 7.74 -10.55 6.22
CA MET A 268 6.98 -10.08 5.08
C MET A 268 7.58 -10.68 3.81
N ALA A 269 6.73 -11.15 2.89
CA ALA A 269 7.19 -11.68 1.63
C ALA A 269 6.76 -10.81 0.44
N PHE A 270 7.57 -10.79 -0.60
CA PHE A 270 7.29 -10.11 -1.85
C PHE A 270 7.44 -11.09 -3.01
N LEU A 271 6.41 -11.18 -3.86
CA LEU A 271 6.49 -11.86 -5.14
C LEU A 271 7.00 -10.88 -6.20
N VAL A 272 8.12 -11.24 -6.82
CA VAL A 272 8.85 -10.41 -7.76
C VAL A 272 8.92 -11.11 -9.11
N LYS A 273 8.42 -10.44 -10.16
CA LYS A 273 8.60 -10.88 -11.53
C LYS A 273 9.99 -10.49 -12.03
N LEU A 274 10.76 -11.48 -12.46
CA LEU A 274 12.06 -11.31 -13.08
C LEU A 274 11.90 -11.26 -14.59
N TYR A 275 12.05 -10.07 -15.17
CA TYR A 275 12.05 -9.87 -16.60
C TYR A 275 13.41 -10.28 -17.18
N PRO A 276 13.45 -10.73 -18.45
CA PRO A 276 14.70 -10.98 -19.16
C PRO A 276 15.62 -9.75 -19.13
N SER A 277 16.92 -9.99 -18.95
CA SER A 277 17.94 -8.93 -18.88
C SER A 277 18.14 -8.23 -20.23
N PRO A 278 18.44 -6.92 -20.25
CA PRO A 278 18.64 -6.05 -19.10
C PRO A 278 17.31 -5.46 -18.57
N HIS A 279 17.07 -5.59 -17.26
CA HIS A 279 15.93 -4.98 -16.60
C HIS A 279 16.29 -4.58 -15.17
N ALA A 280 16.39 -3.28 -14.92
CA ALA A 280 16.98 -2.72 -13.69
C ALA A 280 16.42 -3.34 -12.40
N THR A 281 15.10 -3.49 -12.28
CA THR A 281 14.47 -4.11 -11.10
C THR A 281 14.82 -5.59 -10.96
N SER A 282 14.89 -6.32 -12.07
CA SER A 282 15.15 -7.77 -12.03
C SER A 282 16.62 -8.04 -11.75
N ASP A 283 17.53 -7.27 -12.34
CA ASP A 283 18.97 -7.40 -12.14
C ASP A 283 19.36 -7.09 -10.69
N MET A 284 18.69 -6.10 -10.10
CA MET A 284 18.85 -5.75 -8.70
C MET A 284 18.32 -6.84 -7.76
N PHE A 285 17.13 -7.43 -8.00
CA PHE A 285 16.66 -8.55 -7.18
C PHE A 285 17.51 -9.81 -7.35
N ARG A 286 18.12 -10.01 -8.53
CA ARG A 286 19.12 -11.07 -8.74
C ARG A 286 20.37 -10.79 -7.89
N ALA A 287 20.88 -9.56 -7.90
CA ALA A 287 22.06 -9.14 -7.15
C ALA A 287 21.84 -9.02 -5.63
N LEU A 288 20.58 -8.95 -5.17
CA LEU A 288 20.24 -8.90 -3.75
C LEU A 288 20.75 -10.15 -3.03
N GLU A 289 21.61 -9.99 -2.05
CA GLU A 289 22.12 -11.10 -1.22
C GLU A 289 21.16 -11.36 -0.04
N VAL A 290 21.25 -12.54 0.57
CA VAL A 290 20.58 -12.81 1.85
C VAL A 290 21.43 -12.17 2.96
N TYR A 291 20.79 -11.49 3.89
CA TYR A 291 21.47 -10.82 5.00
C TYR A 291 22.15 -11.85 5.91
N THR A 292 23.41 -11.60 6.25
CA THR A 292 24.16 -12.38 7.24
C THR A 292 24.78 -11.43 8.26
N GLU A 293 24.74 -11.79 9.55
CA GLU A 293 25.25 -10.93 10.63
C GLU A 293 26.74 -10.56 10.46
N HIS A 294 27.47 -11.35 9.67
CA HIS A 294 28.90 -11.21 9.47
C HIS A 294 29.28 -10.24 8.33
N SER A 295 28.32 -9.70 7.57
CA SER A 295 28.55 -8.75 6.46
C SER A 295 28.94 -7.31 6.90
N GLY A 296 29.44 -7.17 8.13
CA GLY A 296 29.48 -5.96 8.96
C GLY A 296 30.43 -4.82 8.59
N VAL A 297 30.79 -4.60 7.32
CA VAL A 297 31.61 -3.42 6.95
C VAL A 297 31.04 -2.63 5.77
N ASP A 298 30.42 -3.28 4.77
CA ASP A 298 29.80 -2.58 3.63
C ASP A 298 28.28 -2.42 3.74
N GLY A 299 27.65 -3.02 4.76
CA GLY A 299 26.35 -2.67 5.38
C GLY A 299 25.08 -2.61 4.51
N LYS A 300 25.19 -2.69 3.18
CA LYS A 300 24.08 -2.48 2.23
C LYS A 300 23.67 -3.74 1.47
N LYS A 301 24.49 -4.79 1.53
CA LYS A 301 24.16 -6.07 0.90
C LYS A 301 23.09 -6.78 1.74
N GLY A 302 22.03 -7.24 1.07
CA GLY A 302 20.90 -7.92 1.73
C GLY A 302 20.02 -7.03 2.60
N VAL A 303 19.98 -5.72 2.33
CA VAL A 303 19.05 -4.80 2.98
C VAL A 303 18.13 -4.15 1.92
N LEU A 304 16.83 -4.16 2.17
CA LEU A 304 15.84 -3.43 1.40
C LEU A 304 15.40 -2.19 2.15
N PHE A 305 15.32 -1.05 1.46
CA PHE A 305 14.77 0.16 2.05
C PHE A 305 13.28 0.24 1.71
N LEU A 306 12.42 0.03 2.71
CA LEU A 306 10.97 0.02 2.54
C LEU A 306 10.36 1.31 3.09
N ARG A 307 9.29 1.78 2.45
CA ARG A 307 8.47 2.91 2.87
C ARG A 307 7.00 2.58 2.63
N GLY A 308 6.14 2.88 3.61
CA GLY A 308 4.70 2.62 3.55
C GLY A 308 4.08 2.43 4.93
N PRO A 309 2.86 1.91 5.03
CA PRO A 309 1.97 1.52 3.93
C PRO A 309 1.58 2.70 3.04
N ILE A 310 1.57 2.51 1.73
CA ILE A 310 1.04 3.47 0.74
C ILE A 310 -0.26 2.92 0.20
N GLN A 311 -1.35 3.65 0.41
CA GLN A 311 -2.65 3.43 -0.23
C GLN A 311 -2.84 4.47 -1.33
N THR A 312 -3.75 4.23 -2.28
CA THR A 312 -4.05 5.27 -3.27
C THR A 312 -4.81 6.42 -2.61
N GLY A 313 -4.75 7.62 -3.18
CA GLY A 313 -5.47 8.76 -2.63
C GLY A 313 -6.97 8.63 -2.66
N ARG A 314 -7.47 7.92 -3.67
CA ARG A 314 -8.87 7.58 -3.79
C ARG A 314 -9.33 6.70 -2.61
N ASP A 315 -8.56 5.67 -2.25
CA ASP A 315 -8.87 4.81 -1.09
C ASP A 315 -8.89 5.63 0.20
N ARG A 316 -7.92 6.53 0.39
CA ARG A 316 -7.86 7.36 1.59
C ARG A 316 -9.01 8.37 1.65
N GLN A 317 -9.33 9.02 0.53
CA GLN A 317 -10.42 9.98 0.45
C GLN A 317 -11.78 9.30 0.67
N GLN A 318 -11.97 8.09 0.13
CA GLN A 318 -13.17 7.30 0.37
C GLN A 318 -13.25 6.81 1.80
N ASN A 319 -12.17 6.29 2.37
CA ASN A 319 -12.13 5.90 3.78
C ASN A 319 -12.47 7.10 4.68
N GLN A 320 -11.94 8.30 4.37
CA GLN A 320 -12.29 9.53 5.10
C GLN A 320 -13.75 9.95 4.90
N GLN A 321 -14.26 9.92 3.67
CA GLN A 321 -15.66 10.28 3.38
C GLN A 321 -16.64 9.28 4.02
N GLN A 322 -16.32 7.99 4.01
CA GLN A 322 -17.11 6.95 4.65
C GLN A 322 -17.06 7.07 6.17
N GLN A 323 -15.90 7.33 6.76
CA GLN A 323 -15.82 7.63 8.21
C GLN A 323 -16.71 8.83 8.57
N GLN A 324 -16.72 9.89 7.75
CA GLN A 324 -17.62 11.03 7.95
C GLN A 324 -19.10 10.67 7.75
N GLN A 325 -19.43 9.85 6.76
CA GLN A 325 -20.81 9.39 6.53
C GLN A 325 -21.30 8.47 7.63
N GLN A 326 -20.47 7.54 8.12
CA GLN A 326 -20.79 6.66 9.24
C GLN A 326 -20.97 7.46 10.53
N GLN A 327 -20.12 8.45 10.82
CA GLN A 327 -20.32 9.35 11.97
C GLN A 327 -21.67 10.08 11.89
N LYS A 328 -22.06 10.53 10.69
CA LYS A 328 -23.38 11.14 10.46
C LYS A 328 -24.52 10.14 10.63
N GLN A 329 -24.39 8.92 10.09
CA GLN A 329 -25.39 7.86 10.24
C GLN A 329 -25.53 7.44 11.70
N GLN A 330 -24.44 7.38 12.48
CA GLN A 330 -24.50 7.09 13.92
C GLN A 330 -25.20 8.20 14.70
N GLN A 331 -24.94 9.48 14.39
CA GLN A 331 -25.69 10.59 14.98
C GLN A 331 -27.18 10.50 14.61
N GLN A 332 -27.49 10.17 13.36
CA GLN A 332 -28.86 10.07 12.88
C GLN A 332 -29.59 8.84 13.42
N GLN A 333 -28.91 7.71 13.60
CA GLN A 333 -29.43 6.51 14.25
C GLN A 333 -29.64 6.72 15.75
N GLN A 334 -28.81 7.53 16.42
CA GLN A 334 -29.09 7.93 17.80
C GLN A 334 -30.39 8.74 17.89
N ASP A 335 -30.65 9.62 16.93
CA ASP A 335 -31.89 10.40 16.86
C ASP A 335 -33.12 9.55 16.46
N ASP A 336 -32.96 8.57 15.56
CA ASP A 336 -34.06 7.70 15.06
C ASP A 336 -34.32 6.46 15.94
N SER A 337 -33.39 6.06 16.81
CA SER A 337 -33.54 4.92 17.73
C SER A 337 -34.67 5.10 18.77
N LEU A 338 -35.22 6.31 18.89
CA LEU A 338 -36.41 6.60 19.68
C LEU A 338 -37.74 6.42 18.91
N ALA A 339 -37.72 6.21 17.58
CA ALA A 339 -38.92 6.35 16.76
C ALA A 339 -39.37 5.10 15.97
N THR A 340 -38.55 4.06 15.74
CA THR A 340 -39.00 2.96 14.84
C THR A 340 -38.38 1.59 15.13
N ALA A 341 -38.94 0.87 16.11
CA ALA A 341 -38.75 -0.57 16.25
C ALA A 341 -39.65 -1.31 15.23
N GLY A 342 -39.16 -1.64 14.04
CA GLY A 342 -39.92 -2.50 13.12
C GLY A 342 -39.48 -2.59 11.66
N SER A 343 -38.55 -1.73 11.19
CA SER A 343 -38.03 -1.84 9.81
C SER A 343 -36.77 -2.70 9.80
N GLY A 344 -36.90 -3.97 9.44
CA GLY A 344 -35.75 -4.83 9.19
C GLY A 344 -34.90 -4.24 8.07
N THR A 345 -33.66 -3.83 8.37
CA THR A 345 -32.72 -3.31 7.38
C THR A 345 -32.41 -4.42 6.37
N ARG A 346 -32.93 -4.29 5.15
CA ARG A 346 -32.59 -5.20 4.06
C ARG A 346 -31.12 -4.99 3.73
N ARG A 347 -30.29 -5.97 4.07
CA ARG A 347 -28.87 -5.97 3.68
C ARG A 347 -28.76 -6.23 2.18
N HIS A 348 -28.12 -5.32 1.46
CA HIS A 348 -27.82 -5.50 0.04
C HIS A 348 -26.80 -6.63 -0.15
N LYS A 349 -27.02 -7.46 -1.18
CA LYS A 349 -26.03 -8.45 -1.60
C LYS A 349 -24.85 -7.71 -2.24
N LYS A 350 -23.63 -7.99 -1.79
CA LYS A 350 -22.39 -7.36 -2.30
C LYS A 350 -21.59 -8.37 -3.10
N ARG A 351 -21.13 -7.97 -4.28
CA ARG A 351 -20.34 -8.81 -5.19
C ARG A 351 -19.07 -8.07 -5.61
N ILE A 352 -17.94 -8.74 -5.54
CA ILE A 352 -16.64 -8.19 -5.94
C ILE A 352 -16.15 -8.93 -7.20
N VAL A 353 -15.80 -8.17 -8.24
CA VAL A 353 -15.19 -8.70 -9.46
C VAL A 353 -13.77 -8.17 -9.57
N MET A 354 -12.80 -9.06 -9.43
CA MET A 354 -11.37 -8.77 -9.51
C MET A 354 -10.83 -9.16 -10.88
N ILE A 355 -10.13 -8.25 -11.54
CA ILE A 355 -9.52 -8.46 -12.86
C ILE A 355 -8.04 -8.16 -12.74
N ALA A 356 -7.22 -9.22 -12.74
CA ALA A 356 -5.79 -9.12 -12.53
C ALA A 356 -4.99 -9.56 -13.76
N ALA A 357 -3.82 -8.96 -13.97
CA ALA A 357 -2.84 -9.46 -14.93
C ALA A 357 -1.42 -9.52 -14.36
N GLY A 358 -0.74 -10.66 -14.54
CA GLY A 358 0.63 -10.86 -14.10
C GLY A 358 0.82 -10.63 -12.60
N SER A 359 1.67 -9.65 -12.23
CA SER A 359 1.93 -9.31 -10.82
C SER A 359 0.79 -8.55 -10.14
N GLY A 360 -0.20 -8.05 -10.89
CA GLY A 360 -1.39 -7.39 -10.33
C GLY A 360 -2.28 -8.31 -9.48
N ILE A 361 -1.95 -9.60 -9.40
CA ILE A 361 -2.61 -10.55 -8.50
C ILE A 361 -2.32 -10.29 -7.02
N THR A 362 -1.17 -9.70 -6.68
CA THR A 362 -0.76 -9.54 -5.28
C THR A 362 -1.70 -8.64 -4.46
N PRO A 363 -2.22 -7.49 -4.94
CA PRO A 363 -3.28 -6.77 -4.24
C PRO A 363 -4.60 -7.54 -4.17
N MET A 364 -5.00 -8.24 -5.24
CA MET A 364 -6.23 -9.05 -5.22
C MET A 364 -6.16 -10.17 -4.18
N TYR A 365 -4.99 -10.78 -4.04
CA TYR A 365 -4.75 -11.81 -3.04
C TYR A 365 -4.85 -11.27 -1.61
N GLN A 366 -4.42 -10.03 -1.34
CA GLN A 366 -4.64 -9.40 -0.03
C GLN A 366 -6.14 -9.26 0.29
N VAL A 367 -6.95 -8.86 -0.70
CA VAL A 367 -8.41 -8.73 -0.51
C VAL A 367 -9.04 -10.10 -0.25
N LEU A 368 -8.74 -11.11 -1.10
CA LEU A 368 -9.23 -12.48 -0.91
C LEU A 368 -8.87 -13.04 0.47
N ARG A 369 -7.66 -12.75 0.95
CA ARG A 369 -7.22 -13.15 2.27
C ARG A 369 -8.00 -12.48 3.40
N ALA A 370 -8.23 -11.18 3.32
CA ALA A 370 -9.01 -10.47 4.34
C ALA A 370 -10.45 -10.99 4.39
N LEU A 371 -11.08 -11.18 3.23
CA LEU A 371 -12.41 -11.80 3.11
C LEU A 371 -12.47 -13.16 3.81
N HIS A 372 -11.47 -14.00 3.59
CA HIS A 372 -11.40 -15.32 4.20
C HIS A 372 -11.07 -15.29 5.70
N SER A 373 -10.25 -14.34 6.16
CA SER A 373 -9.97 -14.17 7.60
C SER A 373 -11.22 -13.75 8.38
N GLN A 374 -12.06 -12.87 7.80
CA GLN A 374 -13.32 -12.42 8.42
C GLN A 374 -14.29 -13.57 8.66
N GLN A 375 -14.38 -14.53 7.73
CA GLN A 375 -15.24 -15.72 7.89
C GLN A 375 -14.88 -16.56 9.12
N HIS A 376 -13.58 -16.75 9.37
CA HIS A 376 -13.13 -17.55 10.51
C HIS A 376 -13.33 -16.85 11.87
N HIS A 377 -13.33 -15.51 11.90
CA HIS A 377 -13.60 -14.78 13.14
C HIS A 377 -15.06 -14.94 13.58
N GLN A 378 -16.01 -14.99 12.63
CA GLN A 378 -17.42 -15.22 12.95
C GLN A 378 -17.72 -16.61 13.53
N GLU A 379 -16.92 -17.63 13.16
CA GLU A 379 -17.13 -19.01 13.63
C GLU A 379 -16.60 -19.28 15.04
N SER A 380 -15.83 -18.36 15.64
CA SER A 380 -15.26 -18.54 16.97
C SER A 380 -16.12 -17.87 18.05
N PRO A 381 -17.05 -18.58 18.71
CA PRO A 381 -17.87 -17.99 19.77
C PRO A 381 -16.96 -17.49 20.88
N SER A 382 -17.01 -16.18 21.14
CA SER A 382 -16.24 -15.51 22.19
C SER A 382 -16.71 -15.98 23.57
N SER A 383 -16.15 -17.11 24.03
CA SER A 383 -16.43 -17.65 25.34
C SER A 383 -15.76 -16.77 26.42
N GLY A 384 -16.46 -15.73 26.87
CA GLY A 384 -16.50 -15.40 28.30
C GLY A 384 -15.61 -14.31 28.89
N GLU A 385 -15.45 -13.13 28.26
CA GLU A 385 -14.94 -11.93 28.97
C GLU A 385 -15.81 -10.68 28.68
N VAL A 386 -16.72 -10.39 29.60
CA VAL A 386 -17.87 -9.46 29.41
C VAL A 386 -17.56 -7.99 29.76
N ARG A 387 -16.32 -7.58 30.08
CA ARG A 387 -16.15 -6.31 30.83
C ARG A 387 -15.31 -5.17 30.26
N GLU A 388 -14.70 -5.32 29.09
CA GLU A 388 -14.04 -4.20 28.38
C GLU A 388 -14.54 -4.02 26.94
N GLY A 389 -15.69 -4.63 26.59
CA GLY A 389 -16.09 -4.92 25.22
C GLY A 389 -16.65 -3.78 24.36
N ARG A 390 -17.11 -2.66 24.93
CA ARG A 390 -17.97 -1.74 24.16
C ARG A 390 -17.25 -0.84 23.14
N GLU A 391 -16.13 -0.23 23.52
CA GLU A 391 -15.33 0.59 22.58
C GLU A 391 -14.56 -0.29 21.58
N ARG A 392 -14.31 -1.56 21.94
CA ARG A 392 -13.67 -2.54 21.09
C ARG A 392 -14.64 -3.09 20.03
N GLU A 393 -15.87 -3.44 20.43
CA GLU A 393 -16.95 -3.82 19.50
C GLU A 393 -17.22 -2.71 18.49
N GLU A 394 -17.35 -1.45 18.92
CA GLU A 394 -17.63 -0.33 18.00
C GLU A 394 -16.49 -0.03 17.00
N ARG A 395 -15.26 -0.47 17.27
CA ARG A 395 -14.13 -0.34 16.34
C ARG A 395 -14.05 -1.53 15.40
N GLU A 396 -14.25 -2.74 15.91
CA GLU A 396 -14.30 -3.98 15.13
C GLU A 396 -15.50 -3.94 14.14
N GLU A 397 -16.68 -3.46 14.55
CA GLU A 397 -17.84 -3.28 13.65
C GLU A 397 -17.59 -2.28 12.49
N ARG A 398 -16.74 -1.27 12.69
CA ARG A 398 -16.42 -0.27 11.67
C ARG A 398 -15.53 -0.80 10.55
N ASP A 399 -14.54 -1.62 10.90
CA ASP A 399 -13.57 -2.17 9.96
C ASP A 399 -14.13 -3.44 9.26
N GLU A 400 -15.06 -4.16 9.90
CA GLU A 400 -15.73 -5.35 9.32
C GLU A 400 -16.65 -5.01 8.13
N GLN A 401 -17.25 -3.82 8.08
CA GLN A 401 -18.27 -3.50 7.08
C GLN A 401 -17.73 -3.31 5.65
N PHE A 402 -16.41 -3.10 5.50
CA PHE A 402 -15.81 -2.70 4.23
C PHE A 402 -15.75 -3.86 3.21
N TRP A 403 -15.52 -5.09 3.66
CA TRP A 403 -15.33 -6.25 2.78
C TRP A 403 -16.41 -7.32 2.92
N GLU A 404 -17.61 -7.03 3.41
CA GLU A 404 -18.67 -8.04 3.33
C GLU A 404 -19.03 -8.30 1.85
N ALA A 405 -18.58 -9.42 1.29
CA ALA A 405 -18.95 -9.85 -0.06
C ALA A 405 -19.53 -11.26 0.00
N ASP A 406 -20.68 -11.45 -0.63
CA ASP A 406 -21.31 -12.77 -0.74
C ASP A 406 -20.64 -13.57 -1.88
N GLU A 407 -20.13 -12.89 -2.90
CA GLU A 407 -19.59 -13.49 -4.12
C GLU A 407 -18.38 -12.72 -4.63
N VAL A 408 -17.31 -13.45 -4.98
CA VAL A 408 -16.08 -12.92 -5.54
C VAL A 408 -15.74 -13.64 -6.82
N ASP A 409 -15.55 -12.89 -7.90
CA ASP A 409 -15.11 -13.39 -9.19
C ASP A 409 -13.73 -12.85 -9.53
N LEU A 410 -12.73 -13.72 -9.67
CA LEU A 410 -11.38 -13.35 -10.06
C LEU A 410 -11.11 -13.81 -11.51
N VAL A 411 -10.89 -12.87 -12.42
CA VAL A 411 -10.36 -13.12 -13.76
C VAL A 411 -8.86 -12.83 -13.76
N TYR A 412 -8.04 -13.88 -13.81
CA TYR A 412 -6.59 -13.76 -13.73
C TYR A 412 -5.89 -14.07 -15.06
N CYS A 413 -5.39 -13.01 -15.70
CA CYS A 413 -4.79 -13.04 -17.02
C CYS A 413 -3.26 -13.19 -16.97
N ASN A 414 -2.74 -14.19 -17.68
CA ASN A 414 -1.31 -14.49 -17.75
C ASN A 414 -0.87 -14.82 -19.18
N ARG A 415 0.44 -14.94 -19.38
CA ARG A 415 0.98 -15.35 -20.69
C ARG A 415 0.96 -16.86 -20.84
N THR A 416 1.48 -17.56 -19.83
CA THR A 416 1.57 -19.02 -19.79
C THR A 416 1.02 -19.54 -18.46
N THR A 417 0.86 -20.85 -18.36
CA THR A 417 0.52 -21.53 -17.09
C THR A 417 1.55 -21.27 -15.99
N ASP A 418 2.83 -21.16 -16.37
CA ASP A 418 3.94 -21.00 -15.43
C ASP A 418 4.01 -19.59 -14.85
N ASP A 419 3.32 -18.64 -15.49
CA ASP A 419 3.16 -17.28 -14.99
C ASP A 419 2.02 -17.14 -13.96
N ILE A 420 1.21 -18.18 -13.72
CA ILE A 420 0.12 -18.13 -12.75
C ILE A 420 0.69 -18.21 -11.33
N TRP A 421 0.85 -17.04 -10.70
CA TRP A 421 1.26 -16.96 -9.31
C TRP A 421 0.14 -17.39 -8.36
N LEU A 422 0.55 -17.87 -7.18
CA LEU A 422 -0.36 -18.24 -6.08
C LEU A 422 -1.43 -19.26 -6.50
N ARG A 423 -1.13 -20.13 -7.48
CA ARG A 423 -2.11 -21.05 -8.06
C ARG A 423 -2.74 -21.95 -6.99
N GLN A 424 -1.92 -22.54 -6.12
CA GLN A 424 -2.39 -23.49 -5.10
C GLN A 424 -3.24 -22.78 -4.03
N GLU A 425 -2.87 -21.55 -3.70
CA GLU A 425 -3.55 -20.72 -2.72
C GLU A 425 -4.89 -20.24 -3.27
N LEU A 426 -4.95 -19.81 -4.52
CA LEU A 426 -6.20 -19.48 -5.21
C LEU A 426 -7.13 -20.68 -5.33
N GLN A 427 -6.59 -21.89 -5.52
CA GLN A 427 -7.36 -23.13 -5.50
C GLN A 427 -7.92 -23.44 -4.11
N SER A 428 -7.16 -23.19 -3.05
CA SER A 428 -7.61 -23.44 -1.68
C SER A 428 -8.84 -22.62 -1.29
N PHE A 429 -8.93 -21.36 -1.75
CA PHE A 429 -10.14 -20.52 -1.56
C PHE A 429 -11.38 -21.06 -2.27
N ARG A 430 -11.20 -21.79 -3.37
CA ARG A 430 -12.34 -22.39 -4.08
C ARG A 430 -12.90 -23.58 -3.31
N LEU A 431 -12.02 -24.44 -2.80
CA LEU A 431 -12.41 -25.67 -2.10
C LEU A 431 -13.11 -25.38 -0.77
N SER A 432 -12.68 -24.36 -0.02
CA SER A 432 -13.31 -23.96 1.25
C SER A 432 -14.78 -23.50 1.10
N CYS A 433 -15.21 -23.16 -0.12
CA CYS A 433 -16.50 -22.51 -0.36
C CYS A 433 -17.54 -23.44 -1.02
N THR A 434 -17.14 -24.56 -1.62
CA THR A 434 -18.04 -25.42 -2.43
C THR A 434 -18.62 -26.62 -1.71
N GLU A 435 -18.24 -26.89 -0.46
CA GLU A 435 -18.87 -27.96 0.33
C GLU A 435 -20.26 -27.50 0.78
N ASP A 436 -21.26 -27.66 -0.10
CA ASP A 436 -22.66 -27.73 0.31
C ASP A 436 -22.89 -29.15 0.86
N PRO A 437 -23.01 -29.32 2.20
CA PRO A 437 -23.16 -30.63 2.82
C PRO A 437 -24.44 -31.37 2.38
N ARG A 438 -25.31 -30.73 1.59
CA ARG A 438 -26.59 -31.28 1.13
C ARG A 438 -26.50 -32.12 -0.13
N GLN A 439 -25.33 -32.20 -0.80
CA GLN A 439 -25.20 -32.89 -2.10
C GLN A 439 -24.45 -34.22 -2.06
N GLU A 440 -24.03 -34.71 -0.89
CA GLU A 440 -23.47 -36.06 -0.78
C GLU A 440 -24.58 -37.12 -0.70
N ASP A 441 -24.77 -37.78 -1.84
CA ASP A 441 -25.27 -39.13 -2.06
C ASP A 441 -26.47 -39.58 -1.20
N GLY A 442 -27.67 -39.42 -1.78
CA GLY A 442 -28.93 -39.93 -1.28
C GLY A 442 -28.94 -41.45 -1.15
N GLY A 443 -28.41 -41.96 -0.04
CA GLY A 443 -28.74 -43.28 0.49
C GLY A 443 -30.09 -43.22 1.19
N GLU A 444 -31.09 -43.92 0.65
CA GLU A 444 -32.52 -44.03 1.07
C GLU A 444 -32.81 -44.34 2.56
N ARG A 445 -31.84 -44.37 3.47
CA ARG A 445 -32.04 -44.81 4.87
C ARG A 445 -32.22 -43.71 5.92
N ASP A 446 -32.04 -42.43 5.59
CA ASP A 446 -32.06 -41.35 6.61
C ASP A 446 -33.30 -40.44 6.62
N GLN A 447 -34.32 -40.70 5.80
CA GLN A 447 -35.57 -39.90 5.78
C GLN A 447 -36.31 -39.82 7.13
N LYS A 448 -36.13 -40.80 8.03
CA LYS A 448 -36.81 -40.82 9.33
C LYS A 448 -36.05 -40.04 10.42
N ARG A 449 -34.78 -39.68 10.18
CA ARG A 449 -33.96 -38.92 11.13
C ARG A 449 -33.96 -37.42 10.84
N GLU A 450 -34.31 -37.03 9.60
CA GLU A 450 -34.46 -35.64 9.18
C GLU A 450 -35.71 -34.96 9.77
N GLU A 451 -36.83 -35.68 9.94
CA GLU A 451 -38.06 -35.08 10.51
C GLU A 451 -37.92 -34.69 11.99
N GLU A 452 -37.15 -35.44 12.80
CA GLU A 452 -36.94 -35.11 14.23
C GLU A 452 -35.85 -34.04 14.45
N ILE A 453 -34.93 -33.83 13.49
CA ILE A 453 -33.91 -32.79 13.57
C ILE A 453 -34.43 -31.46 13.01
N SER A 454 -35.41 -31.48 12.11
CA SER A 454 -35.99 -30.30 11.43
C SER A 454 -36.57 -29.26 12.39
N ASP A 455 -37.23 -29.67 13.48
CA ASP A 455 -37.89 -28.73 14.39
C ASP A 455 -36.92 -28.07 15.40
N MET A 456 -35.79 -28.71 15.71
CA MET A 456 -34.75 -28.16 16.59
C MET A 456 -33.66 -27.39 15.85
N THR A 457 -33.49 -27.64 14.53
CA THR A 457 -32.52 -26.90 13.70
C THR A 457 -33.11 -25.67 13.04
N ALA A 458 -34.44 -25.51 12.92
CA ALA A 458 -35.05 -24.33 12.31
C ALA A 458 -34.71 -22.99 13.02
N GLU A 459 -34.57 -22.98 14.36
CA GLU A 459 -34.16 -21.78 15.10
C GLU A 459 -32.64 -21.56 15.16
N LEU A 460 -31.83 -22.63 15.12
CA LEU A 460 -30.36 -22.54 15.04
C LEU A 460 -29.85 -22.27 13.61
N SER A 461 -30.64 -22.63 12.59
CA SER A 461 -30.32 -22.49 11.16
C SER A 461 -30.39 -21.05 10.64
N LEU A 462 -30.87 -20.09 11.44
CA LEU A 462 -30.82 -18.66 11.07
C LEU A 462 -29.46 -18.02 11.32
N SER A 463 -28.56 -18.70 12.05
CA SER A 463 -27.13 -18.34 12.14
C SER A 463 -26.31 -18.99 11.02
N LEU A 464 -26.89 -19.12 9.82
CA LEU A 464 -26.19 -19.64 8.65
C LEU A 464 -25.00 -18.72 8.33
N VAL A 465 -23.82 -19.10 8.82
CA VAL A 465 -22.56 -18.40 8.56
C VAL A 465 -22.43 -18.27 7.05
N ARG A 466 -22.51 -17.02 6.55
CA ARG A 466 -22.42 -16.77 5.11
C ARG A 466 -21.00 -17.03 4.67
N ARG A 467 -20.82 -18.04 3.82
CA ARG A 467 -19.56 -18.27 3.14
C ARG A 467 -19.54 -17.46 1.86
N THR A 468 -18.57 -16.54 1.74
CA THR A 468 -18.25 -15.87 0.49
C THR A 468 -17.84 -16.92 -0.54
N THR A 469 -18.48 -16.93 -1.69
CA THR A 469 -18.12 -17.85 -2.77
C THR A 469 -17.05 -17.22 -3.64
N VAL A 470 -15.91 -17.89 -3.83
CA VAL A 470 -14.82 -17.40 -4.70
C VAL A 470 -14.75 -18.23 -5.97
N ARG A 471 -14.92 -17.60 -7.14
CA ARG A 471 -14.72 -18.21 -8.46
C ARG A 471 -13.48 -17.63 -9.12
N VAL A 472 -12.61 -18.49 -9.64
CA VAL A 472 -11.36 -18.08 -10.29
C VAL A 472 -11.36 -18.57 -11.74
N GLN A 473 -11.22 -17.65 -12.68
CA GLN A 473 -11.10 -17.90 -14.11
C GLN A 473 -9.70 -17.50 -14.59
N HIS A 474 -8.99 -18.41 -15.24
CA HIS A 474 -7.65 -18.13 -15.76
C HIS A 474 -7.70 -17.84 -17.26
N VAL A 475 -7.02 -16.79 -17.70
CA VAL A 475 -6.91 -16.41 -19.13
C VAL A 475 -5.45 -16.46 -19.54
N LEU A 476 -5.11 -17.20 -20.60
CA LEU A 476 -3.75 -17.43 -21.06
C LEU A 476 -3.55 -16.91 -22.49
N SER A 477 -2.74 -15.86 -22.65
CA SER A 477 -2.53 -15.22 -23.97
C SER A 477 -1.69 -16.01 -24.96
N SER A 478 -0.87 -16.95 -24.51
CA SER A 478 -0.11 -17.84 -25.36
C SER A 478 -0.31 -19.27 -24.89
N THR A 479 -0.91 -20.10 -25.75
CA THR A 479 -0.56 -21.52 -25.73
C THR A 479 0.81 -21.60 -26.39
N SER A 480 1.84 -22.02 -25.68
CA SER A 480 3.10 -22.38 -26.34
C SER A 480 2.75 -23.31 -27.49
N SER A 481 3.14 -22.96 -28.71
CA SER A 481 2.76 -23.64 -29.97
C SER A 481 3.20 -25.11 -30.05
N LEU A 482 3.94 -25.59 -29.06
CA LEU A 482 4.29 -27.01 -28.90
C LEU A 482 3.23 -27.84 -28.18
N VAL A 483 2.20 -27.21 -27.61
CA VAL A 483 1.18 -27.91 -26.84
C VAL A 483 -0.11 -28.06 -27.67
N ASN A 484 -0.03 -28.84 -28.76
CA ASN A 484 -1.22 -29.39 -29.43
C ASN A 484 -2.00 -30.40 -28.53
N HIS A 485 -1.52 -30.63 -27.31
CA HIS A 485 -2.16 -31.44 -26.28
C HIS A 485 -2.15 -30.71 -24.94
N VAL A 486 -2.69 -29.49 -24.85
CA VAL A 486 -3.11 -29.01 -23.53
C VAL A 486 -4.28 -29.95 -23.20
N PRO A 487 -4.18 -30.80 -22.17
CA PRO A 487 -5.33 -31.60 -21.77
C PRO A 487 -6.46 -30.59 -21.55
N LYS A 488 -7.56 -30.73 -22.31
CA LYS A 488 -8.68 -29.78 -22.22
C LYS A 488 -9.22 -29.64 -20.78
N GLN A 489 -8.84 -30.54 -19.88
CA GLN A 489 -9.07 -30.50 -18.45
C GLN A 489 -7.85 -31.10 -17.74
N GLU A 490 -6.95 -30.26 -17.23
CA GLU A 490 -6.03 -30.65 -16.17
C GLU A 490 -6.75 -30.35 -14.84
N GLY A 491 -7.67 -31.25 -14.47
CA GLY A 491 -8.59 -31.05 -13.34
C GLY A 491 -9.77 -30.13 -13.64
N ASP A 492 -10.39 -29.62 -12.57
CA ASP A 492 -11.59 -28.77 -12.60
C ASP A 492 -11.29 -27.30 -12.99
N HIS A 493 -10.19 -27.08 -13.70
CA HIS A 493 -9.71 -25.76 -14.10
C HIS A 493 -10.10 -25.43 -15.54
N GLN A 494 -11.01 -24.47 -15.69
CA GLN A 494 -11.34 -23.90 -16.98
C GLN A 494 -10.35 -22.79 -17.32
N PHE A 495 -9.52 -23.03 -18.34
CA PHE A 495 -8.64 -22.01 -18.91
C PHE A 495 -9.27 -21.40 -20.17
N HIS A 496 -9.29 -20.08 -20.24
CA HIS A 496 -9.59 -19.36 -21.47
C HIS A 496 -8.29 -19.07 -22.22
N VAL A 497 -8.21 -19.48 -23.48
CA VAL A 497 -7.04 -19.22 -24.32
C VAL A 497 -7.26 -17.95 -25.13
N GLY A 498 -6.28 -17.05 -25.12
CA GLY A 498 -6.31 -15.77 -25.81
C GLY A 498 -6.17 -14.58 -24.86
N ARG A 499 -6.50 -13.40 -25.35
CA ARG A 499 -6.64 -12.20 -24.51
C ARG A 499 -8.02 -12.23 -23.86
N ILE A 500 -8.18 -11.49 -22.76
CA ILE A 500 -9.50 -11.22 -22.20
C ILE A 500 -10.38 -10.56 -23.28
N THR A 501 -11.60 -11.06 -23.42
CA THR A 501 -12.58 -10.59 -24.41
C THR A 501 -13.75 -9.90 -23.74
N LEU A 502 -14.46 -9.06 -24.50
CA LEU A 502 -15.68 -8.42 -24.04
C LEU A 502 -16.74 -9.43 -23.60
N ASP A 503 -16.85 -10.58 -24.29
CA ASP A 503 -17.81 -11.63 -23.96
C ASP A 503 -17.45 -12.35 -22.65
N LEU A 504 -16.16 -12.64 -22.43
CA LEU A 504 -15.71 -13.21 -21.16
C LEU A 504 -16.01 -12.27 -19.99
N LEU A 505 -15.71 -10.97 -20.19
CA LEU A 505 -15.98 -9.95 -19.19
C LEU A 505 -17.49 -9.80 -18.95
N ARG A 506 -18.31 -9.77 -20.01
CA ARG A 506 -19.77 -9.73 -19.90
C ARG A 506 -20.32 -10.92 -19.12
N ASN A 507 -19.87 -12.14 -19.44
CA ASN A 507 -20.31 -13.34 -18.74
C ASN A 507 -19.87 -13.34 -17.28
N THR A 508 -18.70 -12.79 -16.99
CA THR A 508 -18.22 -12.64 -15.61
C THR A 508 -19.02 -11.59 -14.86
N LEU A 509 -19.39 -10.47 -15.48
CA LEU A 509 -20.13 -9.38 -14.81
C LEU A 509 -21.63 -9.65 -14.68
N GLN A 510 -22.21 -10.56 -15.47
CA GLN A 510 -23.60 -10.94 -15.34
C GLN A 510 -23.89 -11.55 -13.96
N PRO A 511 -25.03 -11.21 -13.32
CA PRO A 511 -25.44 -11.85 -12.08
C PRO A 511 -25.60 -13.35 -12.28
N SER A 512 -25.23 -14.15 -11.28
CA SER A 512 -25.48 -15.60 -11.30
C SER A 512 -26.97 -15.87 -11.49
N GLN A 513 -27.36 -16.75 -12.40
CA GLN A 513 -28.78 -17.05 -12.68
C GLN A 513 -29.59 -17.47 -11.44
N ALA A 514 -28.93 -17.97 -10.40
CA ALA A 514 -29.55 -18.29 -9.12
C ALA A 514 -30.19 -17.07 -8.40
N SER A 515 -29.83 -15.83 -8.76
CA SER A 515 -30.42 -14.62 -8.19
C SER A 515 -31.66 -14.12 -8.94
N HIS A 516 -31.95 -14.65 -10.14
CA HIS A 516 -33.01 -14.10 -11.00
C HIS A 516 -34.44 -14.33 -10.44
N ASP A 517 -34.65 -15.34 -9.60
CA ASP A 517 -35.96 -15.66 -9.04
C ASP A 517 -36.43 -14.71 -7.91
N ARG A 518 -35.60 -13.73 -7.49
CA ARG A 518 -35.92 -12.78 -6.39
C ARG A 518 -36.05 -11.32 -6.87
N GLN A 519 -36.62 -11.14 -8.05
CA GLN A 519 -36.25 -10.07 -8.99
C GLN A 519 -36.65 -8.61 -8.70
N GLU A 520 -37.41 -8.27 -7.64
CA GLU A 520 -37.97 -6.91 -7.57
C GLU A 520 -37.30 -5.94 -6.58
N ASP A 521 -36.54 -6.39 -5.57
CA ASP A 521 -36.07 -5.46 -4.52
C ASP A 521 -34.58 -5.55 -4.15
N ASN A 522 -33.82 -6.50 -4.69
CA ASN A 522 -32.43 -6.70 -4.29
C ASN A 522 -31.46 -6.20 -5.37
N ARG A 523 -31.24 -4.88 -5.40
CA ARG A 523 -30.13 -4.31 -6.17
C ARG A 523 -28.80 -4.82 -5.58
N GLU A 524 -28.08 -5.60 -6.37
CA GLU A 524 -26.74 -6.09 -6.03
C GLU A 524 -25.75 -4.92 -6.15
N GLN A 525 -24.96 -4.71 -5.09
CA GLN A 525 -23.87 -3.73 -5.13
C GLN A 525 -22.64 -4.43 -5.72
N LEU A 526 -22.15 -3.90 -6.84
CA LEU A 526 -21.02 -4.44 -7.57
C LEU A 526 -19.77 -3.59 -7.33
N GLN A 527 -18.66 -4.23 -6.96
CA GLN A 527 -17.36 -3.59 -6.88
C GLN A 527 -16.41 -4.26 -7.86
N ILE A 528 -15.74 -3.49 -8.71
CA ILE A 528 -14.81 -3.98 -9.72
C ILE A 528 -13.41 -3.51 -9.37
N LEU A 529 -12.49 -4.43 -9.12
CA LEU A 529 -11.08 -4.16 -8.86
C LEU A 529 -10.25 -4.58 -10.06
N VAL A 530 -9.42 -3.68 -10.61
CA VAL A 530 -8.58 -3.94 -11.78
C VAL A 530 -7.13 -3.67 -11.42
N CYS A 531 -6.22 -4.62 -11.65
CA CYS A 531 -4.78 -4.40 -11.46
C CYS A 531 -3.93 -5.16 -12.48
N GLY A 532 -3.01 -4.46 -13.13
CA GLY A 532 -2.18 -5.04 -14.16
C GLY A 532 -1.32 -4.01 -14.88
N PRO A 533 -0.67 -4.39 -16.00
CA PRO A 533 0.09 -3.45 -16.81
C PRO A 533 -0.78 -2.28 -17.31
N PRO A 534 -0.23 -1.06 -17.51
CA PRO A 534 -1.03 0.11 -17.89
C PRO A 534 -1.90 -0.06 -19.15
N LEU A 535 -1.36 -0.73 -20.18
CA LEU A 535 -2.13 -1.03 -21.39
C LEU A 535 -3.29 -2.00 -21.12
N PHE A 536 -3.08 -2.98 -20.24
CA PHE A 536 -4.14 -3.90 -19.82
C PHE A 536 -5.24 -3.14 -19.07
N ASN A 537 -4.88 -2.32 -18.08
CA ASN A 537 -5.84 -1.53 -17.31
C ASN A 537 -6.68 -0.64 -18.24
N LYS A 538 -6.04 0.05 -19.19
CA LYS A 538 -6.71 0.87 -20.20
C LYS A 538 -7.71 0.09 -21.05
N ASP A 539 -7.31 -1.11 -21.51
CA ASP A 539 -8.19 -1.97 -22.30
C ASP A 539 -9.39 -2.46 -21.48
N ILE A 540 -9.18 -2.87 -20.22
CA ILE A 540 -10.27 -3.25 -19.30
C ILE A 540 -11.23 -2.08 -19.09
N SER A 541 -10.73 -0.88 -18.82
CA SER A 541 -11.59 0.31 -18.64
C SER A 541 -12.44 0.60 -19.87
N ALA A 542 -11.87 0.47 -21.08
CA ALA A 542 -12.61 0.65 -22.32
C ALA A 542 -13.69 -0.43 -22.52
N MET A 543 -13.40 -1.68 -22.14
CA MET A 543 -14.38 -2.78 -22.20
C MET A 543 -15.50 -2.60 -21.16
N LEU A 544 -15.19 -2.19 -19.93
CA LEU A 544 -16.18 -1.88 -18.90
C LEU A 544 -17.12 -0.75 -19.37
N ALA A 545 -16.56 0.33 -19.92
CA ALA A 545 -17.35 1.42 -20.49
C ALA A 545 -18.24 0.95 -21.66
N SER A 546 -17.76 0.02 -22.49
CA SER A 546 -18.55 -0.57 -23.59
C SER A 546 -19.66 -1.51 -23.12
N LEU A 547 -19.57 -2.01 -21.89
CA LEU A 547 -20.59 -2.80 -21.20
C LEU A 547 -21.48 -1.93 -20.30
N GLU A 548 -21.39 -0.61 -20.41
CA GLU A 548 -22.16 0.37 -19.64
C GLU A 548 -21.88 0.33 -18.12
N TYR A 549 -20.74 -0.22 -17.71
CA TYR A 549 -20.26 -0.12 -16.34
C TYR A 549 -19.46 1.17 -16.16
N HIS A 550 -20.01 2.05 -15.33
CA HIS A 550 -19.43 3.33 -14.93
C HIS A 550 -19.46 3.47 -13.41
N ASP A 551 -18.59 4.32 -12.88
CA ASP A 551 -18.64 4.69 -11.46
C ASP A 551 -20.03 5.27 -11.13
N SER A 552 -20.75 4.56 -10.26
CA SER A 552 -22.12 4.87 -9.84
C SER A 552 -22.35 4.36 -8.42
N GLU A 553 -23.53 4.63 -7.85
CA GLU A 553 -23.88 4.16 -6.50
C GLU A 553 -23.91 2.63 -6.39
N PHE A 554 -24.17 1.92 -7.49
CA PHE A 554 -24.30 0.45 -7.51
C PHE A 554 -23.10 -0.25 -8.15
N CYS A 555 -22.18 0.48 -8.76
CA CYS A 555 -20.98 -0.04 -9.41
C CYS A 555 -19.79 0.85 -9.10
N GLU A 556 -18.82 0.34 -8.36
CA GLU A 556 -17.59 1.07 -8.04
C GLU A 556 -16.39 0.44 -8.74
N ILE A 557 -15.64 1.23 -9.52
CA ILE A 557 -14.51 0.74 -10.30
C ILE A 557 -13.20 1.29 -9.72
N HIS A 558 -12.34 0.38 -9.29
CA HIS A 558 -11.02 0.67 -8.75
C HIS A 558 -9.94 0.17 -9.70
N ILE A 559 -9.10 1.07 -10.20
CA ILE A 559 -7.94 0.71 -11.01
C ILE A 559 -6.69 0.93 -10.16
N LEU A 560 -6.05 -0.18 -9.79
CA LEU A 560 -4.83 -0.21 -9.01
C LEU A 560 -3.65 -0.18 -9.98
N GLU A 561 -2.86 0.90 -9.95
CA GLU A 561 -1.68 1.11 -10.80
C GLU A 561 -0.36 0.63 -10.17
#